data_AF-A0A7V9Q2G2-F1
#
_entry.id   AF-A0A7V9Q2G2-F1
#
_cell.length_a   1.000
_cell.length_b   1.000
_cell.length_c   1.000
_cell.angle_alpha   90.00
_cell.angle_beta   90.00
_cell.angle_gamma   90.00
#
_symmetry.space_group_name_H-M   'P 1'
#
loop_
_entity.id
_entity.type
_entity.pdbx_description
1 polymer ?
#
loop_
_entity_poly.entity_id
_entity_poly.type
_entity_poly.pdbx_seq_one_letter_code
_entity_poly.pdbx_strand_id
1 'polypeptide(L)'
;LPGKLADCSVRDPSLAELFVVEGDSAGGSAKQGRDRSTQAVLPLRGKILNVEKARFDRVLQNLEVQALITALGTGVRDEFDIGRARYHKIVLMTDADVDGAHIRTLILTLLFREMRELIEAGYVYIAKPPLYKVNQGKQETYIEKESELEAILLGDKLEKFSIADADGRPFKLTETRWQRYSRLLKQYEGWASVLRAEHGNDTVTFLEESQILDEQVKTGDELVALIQREDPENEPYTTELLSDGEGAVTVKAVERHTNMARTYLMRRSLFESNEYRQLARVHADLVGLAGVPPFTVALGDTQKPALSFEDLRERVVEVPAFGVNLQRFKGLGEMNPDQLRETTMDPASRTLQQVSVDDAAGADRLFTMLMGDKVEPRREFIEENARTATVDV
;
A
#
# COMPACT_ATOMS: atom_id res chain seq x y z
N LEU A 1 2.30 -26.16 28.32
CA LEU A 1 1.41 -25.04 27.94
C LEU A 1 0.83 -24.18 29.10
N PRO A 2 1.08 -24.37 30.42
CA PRO A 2 0.38 -23.53 31.40
C PRO A 2 0.82 -22.06 31.32
N GLY A 3 -0.11 -21.18 30.97
CA GLY A 3 0.03 -19.72 31.09
C GLY A 3 -0.09 -18.94 29.78
N LYS A 4 0.30 -19.52 28.63
CA LYS A 4 0.38 -18.79 27.35
C LYS A 4 -0.88 -18.94 26.49
N LEU A 5 -1.37 -20.16 26.31
CA LEU A 5 -2.61 -20.42 25.60
C LEU A 5 -3.81 -20.09 26.51
N ALA A 6 -4.68 -19.19 26.07
CA ALA A 6 -6.00 -18.98 26.66
C ALA A 6 -7.03 -19.82 25.89
N ASP A 7 -7.26 -21.06 26.33
CA ASP A 7 -8.12 -22.03 25.64
C ASP A 7 -9.63 -21.69 25.73
N CYS A 8 -10.43 -22.29 24.85
CA CYS A 8 -11.89 -22.21 24.82
C CYS A 8 -12.54 -23.39 25.58
N SER A 9 -13.84 -23.30 25.89
CA SER A 9 -14.55 -24.36 26.60
C SER A 9 -15.11 -25.45 25.69
N VAL A 10 -15.46 -25.12 24.45
CA VAL A 10 -15.95 -26.07 23.45
C VAL A 10 -14.84 -27.07 23.09
N ARG A 11 -15.21 -28.34 22.98
CA ARG A 11 -14.31 -29.45 22.65
C ARG A 11 -14.45 -29.94 21.21
N ASP A 12 -15.55 -29.58 20.54
CA ASP A 12 -15.75 -29.87 19.12
C ASP A 12 -14.82 -28.96 18.30
N PRO A 13 -13.82 -29.52 17.59
CA PRO A 13 -12.88 -28.73 16.80
C PRO A 13 -13.54 -27.92 15.68
N SER A 14 -14.69 -28.37 15.16
CA SER A 14 -15.41 -27.69 14.08
C SER A 14 -16.05 -26.36 14.51
N LEU A 15 -16.32 -26.23 15.81
CA LEU A 15 -16.90 -25.04 16.43
C LEU A 15 -15.84 -24.16 17.11
N ALA A 16 -14.61 -24.67 17.25
CA ALA A 16 -13.53 -24.01 17.97
C ALA A 16 -12.55 -23.32 17.00
N GLU A 17 -12.10 -22.13 17.39
CA GLU A 17 -11.15 -21.35 16.61
C GLU A 17 -9.97 -20.87 17.46
N LEU A 18 -8.78 -20.84 16.87
CA LEU A 18 -7.55 -20.39 17.50
C LEU A 18 -7.07 -19.11 16.84
N PHE A 19 -7.02 -18.02 17.60
CA PHE A 19 -6.36 -16.78 17.18
C PHE A 19 -4.89 -16.83 17.57
N VAL A 20 -4.01 -16.77 16.58
CA VAL A 20 -2.56 -16.62 16.75
C VAL A 20 -2.23 -15.14 16.60
N VAL A 21 -1.82 -14.50 17.70
CA VAL A 21 -1.73 -13.05 17.81
C VAL A 21 -0.29 -12.59 17.95
N GLU A 22 0.07 -11.51 17.26
CA GLU A 22 1.37 -10.87 17.40
C GLU A 22 1.46 -10.05 18.71
N GLY A 23 2.39 -10.44 19.58
CA GLY A 23 2.73 -9.69 20.80
C GLY A 23 1.76 -9.87 21.98
N ASP A 24 2.25 -9.50 23.16
CA ASP A 24 1.46 -9.59 24.40
C ASP A 24 0.38 -8.50 24.48
N SER A 25 0.57 -7.35 23.81
CA SER A 25 -0.39 -6.23 23.84
C SER A 25 -1.70 -6.62 23.16
N ALA A 26 -1.64 -6.96 21.87
CA ALA A 26 -2.81 -7.45 21.13
C ALA A 26 -3.33 -8.77 21.72
N GLY A 27 -2.44 -9.65 22.21
CA GLY A 27 -2.84 -10.85 22.94
C GLY A 27 -3.66 -10.58 24.21
N GLY A 28 -3.34 -9.51 24.94
CA GLY A 28 -4.09 -9.04 26.10
C GLY A 28 -5.50 -8.56 25.75
N SER A 29 -5.61 -7.70 24.72
CA SER A 29 -6.91 -7.23 24.21
C SER A 29 -7.75 -8.38 23.66
N ALA A 30 -7.16 -9.27 22.86
CA ALA A 30 -7.84 -10.44 22.31
C ALA A 30 -8.35 -11.38 23.40
N LYS A 31 -7.55 -11.63 24.44
CA LYS A 31 -7.96 -12.46 25.58
C LYS A 31 -9.14 -11.88 26.35
N GLN A 32 -9.24 -10.56 26.42
CA GLN A 32 -10.34 -9.84 27.08
C GLN A 32 -11.61 -9.80 26.21
N GLY A 33 -11.45 -9.57 24.90
CA GLY A 33 -12.56 -9.44 23.94
C GLY A 33 -13.10 -10.76 23.40
N ARG A 34 -12.40 -11.88 23.54
CA ARG A 34 -12.81 -13.18 22.99
C ARG A 34 -14.13 -13.71 23.57
N ASP A 35 -14.86 -14.46 22.75
CA ASP A 35 -15.84 -15.42 23.23
C ASP A 35 -15.12 -16.65 23.80
N ARG A 36 -15.18 -16.79 25.14
CA ARG A 36 -14.52 -17.89 25.85
C ARG A 36 -15.08 -19.27 25.50
N SER A 37 -16.26 -19.34 24.89
CA SER A 37 -16.88 -20.59 24.52
C SER A 37 -16.17 -21.24 23.32
N THR A 38 -15.93 -20.48 22.26
CA THR A 38 -15.45 -20.98 20.96
C THR A 38 -14.04 -20.51 20.60
N GLN A 39 -13.55 -19.42 21.18
CA GLN A 39 -12.31 -18.77 20.72
C GLN A 39 -11.17 -19.00 21.69
N ALA A 40 -10.09 -19.60 21.23
CA ALA A 40 -8.82 -19.69 21.93
C ALA A 40 -7.85 -18.60 21.42
N VAL A 41 -6.95 -18.13 22.29
CA VAL A 41 -5.96 -17.10 21.94
C VAL A 41 -4.56 -17.57 22.32
N LEU A 42 -3.65 -17.54 21.35
CA LEU A 42 -2.22 -17.82 21.52
C LEU A 42 -1.40 -16.59 21.11
N PRO A 43 -0.92 -15.77 22.06
CA PRO A 43 0.01 -14.69 21.76
C PRO A 43 1.39 -15.25 21.43
N LEU A 44 2.06 -14.69 20.43
CA LEU A 44 3.45 -15.01 20.08
C LEU A 44 4.37 -13.83 20.43
N ARG A 45 5.56 -14.13 20.93
CA ARG A 45 6.54 -13.12 21.35
C ARG A 45 7.74 -13.08 20.40
N GLY A 46 8.07 -11.87 19.94
CA GLY A 46 9.19 -11.64 19.05
C GLY A 46 8.99 -12.27 17.66
N LYS A 47 10.02 -12.16 16.82
CA LYS A 47 10.01 -12.79 15.49
C LYS A 47 10.16 -14.30 15.65
N ILE A 48 9.28 -15.06 15.00
CA ILE A 48 9.38 -16.52 14.97
C ILE A 48 10.71 -16.92 14.32
N LEU A 49 11.29 -18.03 14.77
CA LEU A 49 12.49 -18.57 14.17
C LEU A 49 12.26 -18.83 12.68
N ASN A 50 13.17 -18.33 11.85
CA ASN A 50 13.21 -18.63 10.43
C ASN A 50 13.47 -20.13 10.21
N VAL A 51 12.45 -20.85 9.75
CA VAL A 51 12.48 -22.30 9.49
C VAL A 51 13.24 -22.67 8.22
N GLU A 52 13.49 -21.73 7.31
CA GLU A 52 14.29 -21.95 6.09
C GLU A 52 15.78 -22.13 6.43
N LYS A 53 16.30 -21.27 7.32
CA LYS A 53 17.71 -21.32 7.74
C LYS A 53 17.99 -22.27 8.90
N ALA A 54 16.95 -22.60 9.67
CA ALA A 54 17.11 -23.43 10.84
C ALA A 54 16.93 -24.91 10.50
N ARG A 55 17.85 -25.75 10.99
CA ARG A 55 17.63 -27.20 11.01
C ARG A 55 16.35 -27.52 11.80
N PHE A 56 15.65 -28.56 11.38
CA PHE A 56 14.38 -28.99 11.99
C PHE A 56 14.46 -29.13 13.53
N ASP A 57 15.54 -29.72 14.06
CA ASP A 57 15.74 -29.85 15.52
C ASP A 57 15.73 -28.49 16.23
N ARG A 58 16.27 -27.45 15.61
CA ARG A 58 16.30 -26.09 16.16
C ARG A 58 14.93 -25.41 16.07
N VAL A 59 14.15 -25.73 15.03
CA VAL A 59 12.75 -25.30 14.90
C VAL A 59 11.92 -25.89 16.05
N LEU A 60 12.07 -27.18 16.32
CA LEU A 60 11.40 -27.84 17.43
C LEU A 60 11.88 -27.40 18.81
N GLN A 61 13.08 -26.84 18.95
CA GLN A 61 13.56 -26.27 20.21
C GLN A 61 13.02 -24.85 20.48
N ASN A 62 12.43 -24.19 19.48
CA ASN A 62 11.88 -22.86 19.66
C ASN A 62 10.58 -22.90 20.46
N LEU A 63 10.53 -22.15 21.58
CA LEU A 63 9.38 -22.14 22.48
C LEU A 63 8.09 -21.62 21.84
N GLU A 64 8.18 -20.68 20.90
CA GLU A 64 7.01 -20.14 20.18
C GLU A 64 6.43 -21.19 19.23
N VAL A 65 7.30 -21.89 18.49
CA VAL A 65 6.92 -22.98 17.60
C VAL A 65 6.35 -24.16 18.38
N GLN A 66 6.99 -24.57 19.47
CA GLN A 66 6.45 -25.62 20.36
C GLN A 66 5.08 -25.26 20.90
N ALA A 67 4.90 -24.00 21.34
CA ALA A 67 3.61 -23.53 21.84
C ALA A 67 2.52 -23.62 20.77
N LEU A 68 2.82 -23.26 19.52
CA LEU A 68 1.90 -23.38 18.39
C LEU A 68 1.57 -24.84 18.08
N ILE A 69 2.57 -25.71 17.91
CA ILE A 69 2.37 -27.15 17.63
C ILE A 69 1.52 -27.78 18.73
N THR A 70 1.84 -27.50 20.00
CA THR A 70 1.09 -28.06 21.13
C THR A 70 -0.33 -27.50 21.18
N ALA A 71 -0.54 -26.23 20.80
CA ALA A 71 -1.88 -25.65 20.72
C ALA A 71 -2.69 -26.27 19.58
N LEU A 72 -2.10 -26.58 18.43
CA LEU A 72 -2.81 -27.22 17.32
C LEU A 72 -3.16 -28.67 17.61
N GLY A 73 -2.26 -29.40 18.29
CA GLY A 73 -2.47 -30.79 18.72
C GLY A 73 -2.26 -31.84 17.62
N THR A 74 -1.99 -31.39 16.39
CA THR A 74 -1.84 -32.25 15.20
C THR A 74 -0.52 -33.00 15.13
N GLY A 75 0.52 -32.57 15.85
CA GLY A 75 1.89 -33.01 15.54
C GLY A 75 2.45 -32.30 14.29
N VAL A 76 3.57 -32.79 13.77
CA VAL A 76 4.26 -32.25 12.59
C VAL A 76 4.84 -33.37 11.72
N ARG A 77 4.99 -33.14 10.42
CA ARG A 77 5.57 -34.09 9.43
C ARG A 77 5.04 -35.51 9.59
N ASP A 78 5.91 -36.50 9.80
CA ASP A 78 5.57 -37.91 9.87
C ASP A 78 4.66 -38.27 11.05
N GLU A 79 4.64 -37.44 12.09
CA GLU A 79 3.74 -37.58 13.25
C GLU A 79 2.46 -36.75 13.12
N PHE A 80 2.27 -36.07 11.99
CA PHE A 80 1.09 -35.23 11.76
C PHE A 80 -0.18 -36.08 11.62
N ASP A 81 -1.23 -35.67 12.30
CA ASP A 81 -2.57 -36.26 12.25
C ASP A 81 -3.62 -35.16 12.30
N ILE A 82 -4.26 -34.89 11.16
CA ILE A 82 -5.34 -33.91 11.04
C ILE A 82 -6.52 -34.22 11.97
N GLY A 83 -6.76 -35.51 12.27
CA GLY A 83 -7.84 -35.95 13.15
C GLY A 83 -7.66 -35.51 14.61
N ARG A 84 -6.44 -35.09 14.98
CA ARG A 84 -6.11 -34.52 16.30
C ARG A 84 -6.18 -33.00 16.33
N ALA A 85 -6.52 -32.35 15.22
CA ALA A 85 -6.65 -30.91 15.17
C ALA A 85 -7.67 -30.44 16.22
N ARG A 86 -7.22 -29.60 17.15
CA ARG A 86 -8.10 -29.09 18.22
C ARG A 86 -8.99 -27.94 17.76
N TYR A 87 -8.65 -27.31 16.63
CA TYR A 87 -9.36 -26.17 16.05
C TYR A 87 -9.39 -26.32 14.53
N HIS A 88 -10.58 -26.31 13.93
CA HIS A 88 -10.74 -26.31 12.46
C HIS A 88 -10.69 -24.90 11.86
N LYS A 89 -10.42 -23.90 12.68
CA LYS A 89 -10.20 -22.53 12.25
C LYS A 89 -9.04 -21.92 13.01
N ILE A 90 -7.96 -21.64 12.30
CA ILE A 90 -6.73 -21.04 12.81
C ILE A 90 -6.62 -19.68 12.15
N VAL A 91 -6.80 -18.62 12.93
CA VAL A 91 -6.83 -17.24 12.46
C VAL A 91 -5.52 -16.56 12.83
N LEU A 92 -4.74 -16.17 11.83
CA LEU A 92 -3.53 -15.37 11.99
C LEU A 92 -3.92 -13.89 12.11
N MET A 93 -3.67 -13.30 13.28
CA MET A 93 -4.01 -11.91 13.60
C MET A 93 -2.71 -11.14 13.88
N THR A 94 -2.17 -10.52 12.83
CA THR A 94 -0.91 -9.78 12.82
C THR A 94 -1.15 -8.32 12.44
N ASP A 95 -0.22 -7.44 12.79
CA ASP A 95 -0.32 -6.04 12.40
C ASP A 95 -0.21 -5.85 10.87
N ALA A 96 -0.72 -4.71 10.38
CA ALA A 96 -0.73 -4.36 8.95
C ALA A 96 0.61 -3.81 8.46
N ASP A 97 1.61 -3.71 9.33
CA ASP A 97 2.94 -3.22 9.02
C ASP A 97 3.86 -4.31 8.45
N VAL A 98 5.11 -3.91 8.18
CA VAL A 98 6.14 -4.79 7.60
C VAL A 98 6.52 -5.93 8.57
N ASP A 99 6.50 -5.68 9.88
CA ASP A 99 6.86 -6.68 10.88
C ASP A 99 5.75 -7.74 11.06
N GLY A 100 4.49 -7.32 11.04
CA GLY A 100 3.35 -8.23 11.01
C GLY A 100 3.31 -9.06 9.73
N ALA A 101 3.67 -8.48 8.58
CA ALA A 101 3.87 -9.23 7.34
C ALA A 101 4.99 -10.28 7.45
N HIS A 102 6.10 -9.97 8.12
CA HIS A 102 7.18 -10.92 8.38
C HIS A 102 6.72 -12.09 9.27
N ILE A 103 6.06 -11.81 10.41
CA ILE A 103 5.59 -12.86 11.32
C ILE A 103 4.55 -13.74 10.65
N ARG A 104 3.60 -13.14 9.92
CA ARG A 104 2.61 -13.87 9.13
C ARG A 104 3.29 -14.83 8.14
N THR A 105 4.28 -14.35 7.40
CA THR A 105 5.04 -15.17 6.43
C THR A 105 5.78 -16.32 7.11
N LEU A 106 6.38 -16.09 8.28
CA LEU A 106 7.06 -17.12 9.07
C LEU A 106 6.09 -18.22 9.52
N ILE A 107 4.90 -17.85 10.01
CA ILE A 107 3.87 -18.82 10.41
C ILE A 107 3.37 -19.60 9.20
N LEU A 108 3.07 -18.93 8.10
CA LEU A 108 2.59 -19.59 6.88
C LEU A 108 3.62 -20.57 6.33
N THR A 109 4.90 -20.21 6.34
CA THR A 109 6.00 -21.10 5.93
C THR A 109 6.10 -22.32 6.84
N LEU A 110 6.01 -22.12 8.17
CA LEU A 110 5.98 -23.22 9.13
C LEU A 110 4.79 -24.16 8.88
N LEU A 111 3.57 -23.61 8.74
CA LEU A 111 2.38 -24.42 8.47
C LEU A 111 2.50 -25.15 7.13
N PHE A 112 2.99 -24.50 6.09
CA PHE A 112 3.14 -25.10 4.76
C PHE A 112 4.14 -26.26 4.73
N ARG A 113 5.26 -26.16 5.46
CA ARG A 113 6.30 -27.19 5.47
C ARG A 113 6.02 -28.32 6.44
N GLU A 114 5.48 -27.99 7.61
CA GLU A 114 5.40 -28.91 8.74
C GLU A 114 4.00 -29.49 8.95
N MET A 115 2.96 -28.79 8.48
CA MET A 115 1.54 -29.07 8.77
C MET A 115 0.63 -28.74 7.57
N ARG A 116 1.09 -29.07 6.35
CA ARG A 116 0.49 -28.65 5.08
C ARG A 116 -1.01 -28.97 4.98
N GLU A 117 -1.40 -30.11 5.51
CA GLU A 117 -2.76 -30.63 5.50
C GLU A 117 -3.76 -29.71 6.22
N LEU A 118 -3.32 -28.85 7.16
CA LEU A 118 -4.18 -27.81 7.76
C LEU A 118 -4.62 -26.77 6.73
N ILE A 119 -3.74 -26.43 5.78
CA ILE A 119 -4.02 -25.47 4.71
C ILE A 119 -4.90 -26.14 3.66
N GLU A 120 -4.60 -27.39 3.30
CA GLU A 120 -5.39 -28.17 2.34
C GLU A 120 -6.83 -28.45 2.83
N ALA A 121 -7.00 -28.69 4.13
CA ALA A 121 -8.32 -28.80 4.78
C ALA A 121 -9.05 -27.46 4.89
N GLY A 122 -8.39 -26.34 4.55
CA GLY A 122 -8.98 -25.01 4.59
C GLY A 122 -9.14 -24.44 6.01
N TYR A 123 -8.32 -24.88 6.96
CA TYR A 123 -8.43 -24.46 8.36
C TYR A 123 -7.67 -23.16 8.67
N VAL A 124 -6.83 -22.66 7.77
CA VAL A 124 -5.97 -21.49 8.02
C VAL A 124 -6.55 -20.23 7.39
N TYR A 125 -6.64 -19.16 8.19
CA TYR A 125 -7.22 -17.88 7.82
C TYR A 125 -6.32 -16.73 8.28
N ILE A 126 -6.42 -15.59 7.60
CA ILE A 126 -5.78 -14.33 7.99
C ILE A 126 -6.88 -13.34 8.34
N ALA A 127 -6.80 -12.72 9.52
CA ALA A 127 -7.71 -11.66 9.91
C ALA A 127 -7.44 -10.36 9.12
N LYS A 128 -8.49 -9.61 8.80
CA LYS A 128 -8.42 -8.30 8.16
C LYS A 128 -8.98 -7.24 9.11
N PRO A 129 -8.18 -6.73 10.07
CA PRO A 129 -8.63 -5.64 10.93
C PRO A 129 -8.84 -4.36 10.11
N PRO A 130 -9.73 -3.45 10.56
CA PRO A 130 -9.96 -2.18 9.88
C PRO A 130 -8.73 -1.27 9.95
N LEU A 131 -8.52 -0.49 8.89
CA LEU A 131 -7.46 0.52 8.79
C LEU A 131 -7.88 1.85 9.42
N TYR A 132 -9.17 2.19 9.37
CA TYR A 132 -9.69 3.45 9.87
C TYR A 132 -10.95 3.26 10.72
N LYS A 133 -11.14 4.17 11.66
CA LYS A 133 -12.40 4.45 12.33
C LYS A 133 -12.82 5.88 12.00
N VAL A 134 -14.01 6.03 11.45
CA VAL A 134 -14.61 7.32 11.09
C VAL A 134 -15.78 7.58 12.05
N ASN A 135 -15.77 8.74 12.70
CA ASN A 135 -16.89 9.20 13.51
C ASN A 135 -17.61 10.35 12.81
N GLN A 136 -18.86 10.12 12.42
CA GLN A 136 -19.75 11.13 11.84
C GLN A 136 -20.93 11.37 12.79
N GLY A 137 -20.78 12.37 13.67
CA GLY A 137 -21.76 12.66 14.71
C GLY A 137 -21.85 11.52 15.74
N LYS A 138 -22.93 10.72 15.67
CA LYS A 138 -23.17 9.57 16.56
C LYS A 138 -22.88 8.22 15.91
N GLN A 139 -22.63 8.19 14.60
CA GLN A 139 -22.31 6.95 13.89
C GLN A 139 -20.80 6.76 13.87
N GLU A 140 -20.38 5.59 14.33
CA GLU A 140 -19.00 5.11 14.18
C GLU A 140 -18.98 4.10 13.05
N THR A 141 -17.99 4.19 12.17
CA THR A 141 -17.84 3.25 11.05
C THR A 141 -16.38 2.81 10.95
N TYR A 142 -16.19 1.50 10.88
CA TYR A 142 -14.89 0.88 10.67
C TYR A 142 -14.68 0.61 9.19
N ILE A 143 -13.48 0.90 8.72
CA ILE A 143 -13.16 0.89 7.29
C ILE A 143 -11.91 0.06 7.08
N GLU A 144 -12.00 -0.94 6.20
CA GLU A 144 -10.90 -1.87 5.91
C GLU A 144 -9.97 -1.37 4.82
N LYS A 145 -10.46 -0.52 3.91
CA LYS A 145 -9.71 -0.06 2.74
C LYS A 145 -9.74 1.45 2.59
N GLU A 146 -8.64 2.00 2.11
CA GLU A 146 -8.55 3.43 1.80
C GLU A 146 -9.59 3.86 0.74
N SER A 147 -9.90 3.01 -0.23
CA SER A 147 -10.94 3.28 -1.22
C SER A 147 -12.34 3.43 -0.63
N GLU A 148 -12.63 2.71 0.46
CA GLU A 148 -13.90 2.82 1.19
C GLU A 148 -13.95 4.13 1.98
N LEU A 149 -12.83 4.53 2.59
CA LEU A 149 -12.70 5.84 3.24
C LEU A 149 -12.92 6.98 2.25
N GLU A 150 -12.27 6.90 1.09
CA GLU A 150 -12.43 7.89 0.02
C GLU A 150 -13.89 7.99 -0.42
N ALA A 151 -14.56 6.86 -0.64
CA ALA A 151 -15.98 6.84 -1.01
C ALA A 151 -16.88 7.48 0.06
N ILE A 152 -16.61 7.22 1.36
CA ILE A 152 -17.35 7.84 2.48
C ILE A 152 -17.07 9.35 2.58
N LEU A 153 -15.83 9.76 2.36
CA LEU A 153 -15.43 11.17 2.46
C LEU A 153 -16.01 12.00 1.31
N LEU A 154 -15.96 11.47 0.09
CA LEU A 154 -16.34 12.15 -1.15
C LEU A 154 -17.84 12.04 -1.45
N GLY A 155 -18.45 10.88 -1.18
CA GLY A 155 -19.88 10.56 -1.30
C GLY A 155 -20.74 11.56 -2.08
N ASP A 156 -21.61 12.28 -1.36
CA ASP A 156 -22.51 13.30 -1.91
C ASP A 156 -21.86 14.69 -2.08
N LYS A 157 -20.55 14.80 -1.83
CA LYS A 157 -19.79 16.06 -1.82
C LYS A 157 -19.08 16.34 -3.15
N LEU A 158 -18.87 15.34 -4.00
CA LEU A 158 -18.18 15.53 -5.30
C LEU A 158 -18.74 16.70 -6.10
N GLU A 159 -20.06 16.75 -6.28
CA GLU A 159 -20.70 17.84 -7.04
C GLU A 159 -20.75 19.19 -6.30
N LYS A 160 -20.42 19.22 -5.00
CA LYS A 160 -20.36 20.43 -4.17
C LYS A 160 -18.99 21.09 -4.21
N PHE A 161 -17.96 20.43 -4.75
CA PHE A 161 -16.66 21.05 -4.95
C PHE A 161 -16.74 22.16 -6.00
N SER A 162 -16.08 23.27 -5.71
CA SER A 162 -15.74 24.29 -6.69
C SER A 162 -14.24 24.17 -6.99
N ILE A 163 -13.91 23.70 -8.19
CA ILE A 163 -12.52 23.54 -8.64
C ILE A 163 -12.28 24.42 -9.85
N ALA A 164 -11.16 25.13 -9.84
CA ALA A 164 -10.68 25.91 -10.98
C ALA A 164 -9.21 25.58 -11.27
N ASP A 165 -8.82 25.60 -12.54
CA ASP A 165 -7.44 25.45 -13.01
C ASP A 165 -6.64 26.76 -12.89
N ALA A 166 -5.39 26.77 -13.38
CA ALA A 166 -4.52 27.94 -13.33
C ALA A 166 -5.07 29.16 -14.06
N ASP A 167 -5.84 28.93 -15.13
CA ASP A 167 -6.51 29.97 -15.92
C ASP A 167 -7.80 30.48 -15.23
N GLY A 168 -8.14 29.94 -14.06
CA GLY A 168 -9.39 30.22 -13.34
C GLY A 168 -10.62 29.61 -14.00
N ARG A 169 -10.45 28.64 -14.92
CA ARG A 169 -11.56 27.95 -15.59
C ARG A 169 -12.17 26.93 -14.63
N PRO A 170 -13.45 27.08 -14.27
CA PRO A 170 -14.07 26.16 -13.34
C PRO A 170 -14.43 24.85 -14.03
N PHE A 171 -14.36 23.75 -13.30
CA PHE A 171 -14.89 22.47 -13.75
C PHE A 171 -15.63 21.73 -12.64
N LYS A 172 -16.67 20.99 -13.03
CA LYS A 172 -17.46 20.16 -12.11
C LYS A 172 -16.79 18.81 -11.91
N LEU A 173 -16.70 18.40 -10.64
CA LEU A 173 -16.23 17.08 -10.25
C LEU A 173 -17.41 16.13 -10.08
N THR A 174 -17.78 15.42 -11.15
CA THR A 174 -18.79 14.34 -11.08
C THR A 174 -18.13 13.02 -10.74
N GLU A 175 -18.89 12.05 -10.24
CA GLU A 175 -18.39 10.68 -9.97
C GLU A 175 -17.67 10.08 -11.19
N THR A 176 -18.27 10.16 -12.37
CA THR A 176 -17.66 9.65 -13.61
C THR A 176 -16.37 10.37 -13.98
N ARG A 177 -16.32 11.71 -13.76
CA ARG A 177 -15.10 12.49 -14.00
C ARG A 177 -14.01 12.11 -13.01
N TRP A 178 -14.36 11.96 -11.74
CA TRP A 178 -13.43 11.56 -10.67
C TRP A 178 -12.85 10.16 -10.91
N GLN A 179 -13.68 9.17 -11.22
CA GLN A 179 -13.22 7.82 -11.57
C GLN A 179 -12.28 7.83 -12.78
N ARG A 180 -12.61 8.62 -13.81
CA ARG A 180 -11.74 8.77 -14.99
C ARG A 180 -10.43 9.45 -14.62
N TYR A 181 -10.47 10.50 -13.80
CA TYR A 181 -9.31 11.24 -13.31
C TYR A 181 -8.38 10.33 -12.53
N SER A 182 -8.87 9.62 -11.50
CA SER A 182 -8.06 8.71 -10.68
C SER A 182 -7.41 7.60 -11.51
N ARG A 183 -8.09 7.10 -12.56
CA ARG A 183 -7.52 6.10 -13.48
C ARG A 183 -6.41 6.68 -14.37
N LEU A 184 -6.57 7.92 -14.84
CA LEU A 184 -5.55 8.59 -15.65
C LEU A 184 -4.35 8.98 -14.79
N LEU A 185 -4.58 9.51 -13.60
CA LEU A 185 -3.52 9.86 -12.64
C LEU A 185 -2.66 8.64 -12.30
N LYS A 186 -3.27 7.48 -12.02
CA LYS A 186 -2.51 6.23 -11.79
C LYS A 186 -1.66 5.82 -13.00
N GLN A 187 -2.13 6.05 -14.22
CA GLN A 187 -1.32 5.79 -15.42
C GLN A 187 -0.19 6.80 -15.54
N TYR A 188 -0.47 8.07 -15.28
CA TYR A 188 0.49 9.17 -15.30
C TYR A 188 1.65 8.89 -14.32
N GLU A 189 1.34 8.62 -13.06
CA GLU A 189 2.30 8.24 -12.01
C GLU A 189 3.11 6.99 -12.41
N GLY A 190 2.45 6.00 -13.00
CA GLY A 190 3.10 4.77 -13.47
C GLY A 190 4.14 5.05 -14.57
N TRP A 191 3.78 5.81 -15.60
CA TRP A 191 4.71 6.17 -16.67
C TRP A 191 5.82 7.10 -16.19
N ALA A 192 5.49 8.08 -15.34
CA ALA A 192 6.46 8.97 -14.73
C ALA A 192 7.47 8.18 -13.88
N SER A 193 7.02 7.21 -13.08
CA SER A 193 7.89 6.32 -12.30
C SER A 193 8.85 5.52 -13.17
N VAL A 194 8.38 4.95 -14.29
CA VAL A 194 9.24 4.24 -15.26
C VAL A 194 10.31 5.18 -15.83
N LEU A 195 9.94 6.38 -16.25
CA LEU A 195 10.89 7.37 -16.78
C LEU A 195 11.87 7.85 -15.70
N ARG A 196 11.42 8.03 -14.46
CA ARG A 196 12.30 8.42 -13.33
C ARG A 196 13.37 7.37 -13.09
N ALA A 197 13.03 6.09 -13.21
CA ALA A 197 13.99 5.00 -13.07
C ALA A 197 15.06 4.99 -14.17
N GLU A 198 14.74 5.48 -15.38
CA GLU A 198 15.68 5.51 -16.52
C GLU A 198 16.46 6.83 -16.63
N HIS A 199 15.80 7.97 -16.41
CA HIS A 199 16.32 9.31 -16.70
C HIS A 199 16.57 10.16 -15.45
N GLY A 200 16.27 9.63 -14.27
CA GLY A 200 16.44 10.31 -12.98
C GLY A 200 15.25 11.20 -12.62
N ASN A 201 15.07 11.40 -11.30
CA ASN A 201 13.94 12.16 -10.76
C ASN A 201 13.89 13.60 -11.27
N ASP A 202 15.02 14.32 -11.18
CA ASP A 202 15.09 15.75 -11.54
C ASP A 202 14.68 16.01 -12.99
N THR A 203 15.09 15.15 -13.92
CA THR A 203 14.74 15.27 -15.35
C THR A 203 13.24 15.14 -15.55
N VAL A 204 12.61 14.14 -14.91
CA VAL A 204 11.17 13.92 -15.07
C VAL A 204 10.36 15.01 -14.39
N THR A 205 10.75 15.45 -13.19
CA THR A 205 10.12 16.60 -12.53
C THR A 205 10.16 17.84 -13.42
N PHE A 206 11.30 18.11 -14.08
CA PHE A 206 11.39 19.21 -15.04
C PHE A 206 10.45 19.01 -16.25
N LEU A 207 10.29 17.79 -16.76
CA LEU A 207 9.32 17.51 -17.83
C LEU A 207 7.87 17.76 -17.38
N GLU A 208 7.53 17.37 -16.15
CA GLU A 208 6.18 17.49 -15.59
C GLU A 208 5.79 18.93 -15.26
N GLU A 209 6.75 19.74 -14.81
CA GLU A 209 6.51 21.12 -14.37
C GLU A 209 6.72 22.17 -15.47
N SER A 210 7.37 21.84 -16.58
CA SER A 210 7.58 22.76 -17.71
C SER A 210 6.54 22.55 -18.81
N GLN A 211 6.41 23.53 -19.70
CA GLN A 211 5.62 23.46 -20.94
C GLN A 211 5.91 22.27 -21.89
N ILE A 212 6.93 21.43 -21.64
CA ILE A 212 7.32 20.36 -22.57
C ILE A 212 6.19 19.35 -22.81
N LEU A 213 5.50 18.92 -21.75
CA LEU A 213 4.38 17.99 -21.88
C LEU A 213 3.12 18.70 -22.40
N ASP A 214 2.90 19.96 -22.04
CA ASP A 214 1.75 20.75 -22.52
C ASP A 214 1.81 20.99 -24.03
N GLU A 215 2.99 21.29 -24.56
CA GLU A 215 3.25 21.47 -26.00
C GLU A 215 3.34 20.14 -26.77
N GLN A 216 3.21 19.00 -26.07
CA GLN A 216 3.20 17.67 -26.67
C GLN A 216 4.43 17.40 -27.54
N VAL A 217 5.61 17.79 -27.05
CA VAL A 217 6.90 17.52 -27.71
C VAL A 217 7.06 16.02 -27.94
N LYS A 218 7.54 15.61 -29.12
CA LYS A 218 7.70 14.19 -29.53
C LYS A 218 9.10 13.83 -29.98
N THR A 219 9.95 14.83 -30.22
CA THR A 219 11.32 14.63 -30.71
C THR A 219 12.28 15.62 -30.04
N GLY A 220 13.57 15.30 -30.07
CA GLY A 220 14.60 16.23 -29.61
C GLY A 220 14.65 17.53 -30.41
N ASP A 221 14.28 17.50 -31.70
CA ASP A 221 14.23 18.71 -32.53
C ASP A 221 13.06 19.60 -32.13
N GLU A 222 11.91 19.01 -31.80
CA GLU A 222 10.76 19.75 -31.24
C GLU A 222 11.10 20.36 -29.89
N LEU A 223 11.87 19.65 -29.03
CA LEU A 223 12.39 20.23 -27.79
C LEU A 223 13.29 21.44 -28.07
N VAL A 224 14.26 21.31 -28.98
CA VAL A 224 15.17 22.42 -29.34
C VAL A 224 14.36 23.62 -29.84
N ALA A 225 13.38 23.38 -30.71
CA ALA A 225 12.50 24.41 -31.23
C ALA A 225 11.62 25.06 -30.15
N LEU A 226 11.25 24.33 -29.10
CA LEU A 226 10.50 24.85 -27.96
C LEU A 226 11.39 25.75 -27.08
N ILE A 227 12.56 25.26 -26.67
CA ILE A 227 13.50 25.98 -25.78
C ILE A 227 14.08 27.24 -26.44
N GLN A 228 14.11 27.31 -27.77
CA GLN A 228 14.53 28.51 -28.50
C GLN A 228 13.45 29.61 -28.56
N ARG A 229 12.20 29.31 -28.18
CA ARG A 229 11.15 30.33 -28.06
C ARG A 229 11.30 31.08 -26.74
N GLU A 230 10.69 32.25 -26.67
CA GLU A 230 10.59 32.99 -25.40
C GLU A 230 9.63 32.25 -24.46
N ASP A 231 10.09 31.91 -23.26
CA ASP A 231 9.24 31.25 -22.26
C ASP A 231 8.11 32.20 -21.82
N PRO A 232 6.84 31.75 -21.82
CA PRO A 232 5.73 32.52 -21.29
C PRO A 232 5.97 33.02 -19.85
N GLU A 233 5.39 34.18 -19.49
CA GLU A 233 5.56 34.77 -18.16
C GLU A 233 5.01 33.88 -17.02
N ASN A 234 4.03 33.04 -17.33
CA ASN A 234 3.37 32.13 -16.39
C ASN A 234 4.09 30.78 -16.23
N GLU A 235 5.13 30.49 -17.02
CA GLU A 235 5.92 29.27 -16.87
C GLU A 235 6.79 29.32 -15.60
N PRO A 236 6.91 28.22 -14.85
CA PRO A 236 7.72 28.19 -13.62
C PRO A 236 9.23 28.28 -13.90
N TYR A 237 9.66 28.01 -15.13
CA TYR A 237 11.05 28.03 -15.56
C TYR A 237 11.32 29.10 -16.62
N THR A 238 12.53 29.64 -16.61
CA THR A 238 13.17 30.21 -17.80
C THR A 238 14.18 29.20 -18.33
N THR A 239 14.16 28.94 -19.62
CA THR A 239 14.98 27.92 -20.27
C THR A 239 16.00 28.53 -21.23
N GLU A 240 17.16 27.88 -21.33
CA GLU A 240 18.27 28.29 -22.20
C GLU A 240 18.88 27.04 -22.83
N LEU A 241 18.93 26.99 -24.17
CA LEU A 241 19.61 25.93 -24.89
C LEU A 241 21.13 26.12 -24.78
N LEU A 242 21.82 25.18 -24.12
CA LEU A 242 23.28 25.20 -24.01
C LEU A 242 23.95 24.42 -25.13
N SER A 243 23.36 23.30 -25.55
CA SER A 243 23.92 22.47 -26.62
C SER A 243 22.83 21.65 -27.30
N ASP A 244 22.92 21.56 -28.61
CA ASP A 244 22.15 20.64 -29.45
C ASP A 244 23.10 19.56 -30.01
N GLY A 245 23.29 18.48 -29.25
CA GLY A 245 24.11 17.34 -29.67
C GLY A 245 23.30 16.29 -30.41
N GLU A 246 23.97 15.48 -31.25
CA GLU A 246 23.34 14.41 -32.04
C GLU A 246 22.58 13.37 -31.19
N GLY A 247 23.03 13.10 -29.96
CA GLY A 247 22.39 12.14 -29.06
C GLY A 247 21.59 12.75 -27.90
N ALA A 248 21.88 14.00 -27.54
CA ALA A 248 21.29 14.65 -26.38
C ALA A 248 21.28 16.17 -26.52
N VAL A 249 20.26 16.78 -25.95
CA VAL A 249 20.07 18.22 -25.86
C VAL A 249 20.36 18.65 -24.42
N THR A 250 21.20 19.67 -24.25
CA THR A 250 21.52 20.23 -22.95
C THR A 250 20.73 21.51 -22.75
N VAL A 251 19.84 21.50 -21.76
CA VAL A 251 18.97 22.64 -21.41
C VAL A 251 19.32 23.12 -20.02
N LYS A 252 19.56 24.41 -19.87
CA LYS A 252 19.63 25.05 -18.57
C LYS A 252 18.26 25.60 -18.24
N ALA A 253 17.71 25.24 -17.09
CA ALA A 253 16.47 25.81 -16.58
C ALA A 253 16.75 26.57 -15.29
N VAL A 254 16.16 27.75 -15.16
CA VAL A 254 16.20 28.57 -13.96
C VAL A 254 14.77 28.66 -13.43
N GLU A 255 14.54 28.12 -12.24
CA GLU A 255 13.24 28.20 -11.58
C GLU A 255 12.97 29.65 -11.14
N ARG A 256 11.87 30.25 -11.58
CA ARG A 256 11.58 31.67 -11.36
C ARG A 256 11.34 32.03 -9.90
N HIS A 257 10.81 31.10 -9.10
CA HIS A 257 10.49 31.34 -7.69
C HIS A 257 11.74 31.33 -6.80
N THR A 258 12.62 30.35 -6.99
CA THR A 258 13.80 30.14 -6.14
C THR A 258 15.08 30.72 -6.72
N ASN A 259 15.08 31.10 -8.01
CA ASN A 259 16.26 31.41 -8.82
C ASN A 259 17.29 30.27 -8.87
N MET A 260 16.88 29.03 -8.58
CA MET A 260 17.74 27.87 -8.68
C MET A 260 17.96 27.50 -10.15
N ALA A 261 19.22 27.51 -10.59
CA ALA A 261 19.60 27.07 -11.93
C ALA A 261 20.02 25.61 -11.90
N ARG A 262 19.48 24.81 -12.83
CA ARG A 262 19.87 23.42 -13.07
C ARG A 262 20.15 23.20 -14.54
N THR A 263 20.99 22.22 -14.85
CA THR A 263 21.31 21.82 -16.22
C THR A 263 20.87 20.38 -16.44
N TYR A 264 20.03 20.17 -17.43
CA TYR A 264 19.45 18.89 -17.79
C TYR A 264 20.07 18.39 -19.09
N LEU A 265 20.59 17.16 -19.06
CA LEU A 265 21.06 16.45 -20.25
C LEU A 265 19.93 15.50 -20.70
N MET A 266 19.13 15.96 -21.66
CA MET A 266 17.99 15.19 -22.17
C MET A 266 18.39 14.41 -23.42
N ARG A 267 18.42 13.07 -23.31
CA ARG A 267 18.68 12.21 -24.47
C ARG A 267 17.56 12.35 -25.48
N ARG A 268 17.88 12.48 -26.76
CA ARG A 268 16.88 12.59 -27.84
C ARG A 268 15.98 11.35 -27.90
N SER A 269 16.53 10.18 -27.55
CA SER A 269 15.80 8.91 -27.43
C SER A 269 14.68 8.91 -26.39
N LEU A 270 14.73 9.80 -25.38
CA LEU A 270 13.68 9.93 -24.36
C LEU A 270 12.34 10.22 -25.04
N PHE A 271 12.31 11.19 -25.96
CA PHE A 271 11.09 11.65 -26.63
C PHE A 271 10.53 10.62 -27.63
N GLU A 272 11.39 9.72 -28.09
CA GLU A 272 11.01 8.64 -29.01
C GLU A 272 10.52 7.38 -28.28
N SER A 273 10.82 7.25 -26.99
CA SER A 273 10.42 6.11 -26.17
C SER A 273 8.89 5.96 -26.12
N ASN A 274 8.41 4.73 -25.99
CA ASN A 274 6.98 4.49 -25.85
C ASN A 274 6.48 5.06 -24.51
N GLU A 275 7.28 4.92 -23.46
CA GLU A 275 7.01 5.35 -22.08
C GLU A 275 6.72 6.85 -22.02
N TYR A 276 7.58 7.67 -22.63
CA TYR A 276 7.36 9.10 -22.74
C TYR A 276 6.12 9.46 -23.58
N ARG A 277 5.91 8.78 -24.71
CA ARG A 277 4.72 9.02 -25.54
C ARG A 277 3.42 8.69 -24.80
N GLN A 278 3.42 7.65 -23.95
CA GLN A 278 2.28 7.35 -23.10
C GLN A 278 2.12 8.40 -22.00
N LEU A 279 3.20 8.85 -21.36
CA LEU A 279 3.14 9.93 -20.38
C LEU A 279 2.55 11.21 -20.98
N ALA A 280 3.09 11.69 -22.10
CA ALA A 280 2.62 12.90 -22.79
C ALA A 280 1.14 12.79 -23.22
N ARG A 281 0.72 11.61 -23.68
CA ARG A 281 -0.69 11.36 -24.01
C ARG A 281 -1.58 11.43 -22.77
N VAL A 282 -1.20 10.75 -21.69
CA VAL A 282 -1.99 10.73 -20.45
C VAL A 282 -2.03 12.13 -19.81
N HIS A 283 -0.93 12.89 -19.90
CA HIS A 283 -0.87 14.31 -19.53
C HIS A 283 -1.91 15.12 -20.28
N ALA A 284 -1.97 15.02 -21.62
CA ALA A 284 -2.99 15.71 -22.41
C ALA A 284 -4.42 15.30 -22.05
N ASP A 285 -4.64 14.01 -21.78
CA ASP A 285 -5.94 13.50 -21.31
C ASP A 285 -6.31 14.07 -19.93
N LEU A 286 -5.35 14.26 -19.02
CA LEU A 286 -5.53 14.91 -17.72
C LEU A 286 -5.80 16.41 -17.86
N VAL A 287 -5.03 17.13 -18.68
CA VAL A 287 -5.25 18.55 -19.00
C VAL A 287 -6.64 18.74 -19.61
N GLY A 288 -7.04 17.91 -20.57
CA GLY A 288 -8.38 17.96 -21.16
C GLY A 288 -9.50 17.64 -20.14
N LEU A 289 -9.19 16.90 -19.07
CA LEU A 289 -10.14 16.51 -18.04
C LEU A 289 -10.15 17.45 -16.83
N ALA A 290 -9.09 18.13 -16.47
CA ALA A 290 -9.01 18.93 -15.24
C ALA A 290 -8.51 20.36 -15.47
N GLY A 291 -7.97 20.66 -16.65
CA GLY A 291 -7.21 21.89 -16.90
C GLY A 291 -5.75 21.72 -16.47
N VAL A 292 -5.01 22.83 -16.43
CA VAL A 292 -3.60 22.86 -16.05
C VAL A 292 -3.41 23.28 -14.59
N PRO A 293 -2.46 22.68 -13.86
CA PRO A 293 -2.11 23.14 -12.51
C PRO A 293 -1.48 24.55 -12.54
N PRO A 294 -1.49 25.28 -11.40
CA PRO A 294 -2.06 24.91 -10.11
C PRO A 294 -3.58 25.01 -10.09
N PHE A 295 -4.24 24.15 -9.31
CA PHE A 295 -5.67 24.14 -9.09
C PHE A 295 -6.05 24.82 -7.78
N THR A 296 -7.23 25.42 -7.77
CA THR A 296 -7.92 25.85 -6.55
C THR A 296 -9.03 24.87 -6.23
N VAL A 297 -8.97 24.22 -5.06
CA VAL A 297 -9.99 23.28 -4.59
C VAL A 297 -10.75 23.89 -3.42
N ALA A 298 -12.06 24.08 -3.59
CA ALA A 298 -12.92 24.62 -2.54
C ALA A 298 -14.14 23.73 -2.25
N LEU A 299 -14.50 23.62 -0.98
CA LEU A 299 -15.72 22.96 -0.51
C LEU A 299 -16.26 23.74 0.71
N GLY A 300 -17.42 24.39 0.53
CA GLY A 300 -17.94 25.32 1.55
C GLY A 300 -16.97 26.48 1.80
N ASP A 301 -16.64 26.74 3.06
CA ASP A 301 -15.74 27.83 3.46
C ASP A 301 -14.25 27.44 3.40
N THR A 302 -13.93 26.18 3.10
CA THR A 302 -12.54 25.69 3.03
C THR A 302 -12.04 25.73 1.60
N GLN A 303 -10.91 26.38 1.39
CA GLN A 303 -10.22 26.47 0.10
C GLN A 303 -8.74 26.12 0.28
N LYS A 304 -8.20 25.31 -0.64
CA LYS A 304 -6.79 24.91 -0.65
C LYS A 304 -6.22 24.95 -2.08
N PRO A 305 -4.97 25.38 -2.26
CA PRO A 305 -4.26 25.23 -3.53
C PRO A 305 -3.77 23.78 -3.70
N ALA A 306 -3.74 23.31 -4.94
CA ALA A 306 -3.13 22.07 -5.38
C ALA A 306 -2.15 22.38 -6.52
N LEU A 307 -0.87 22.04 -6.37
CA LEU A 307 0.18 22.50 -7.29
C LEU A 307 0.41 21.56 -8.47
N SER A 308 -0.13 20.34 -8.41
CA SER A 308 -0.02 19.31 -9.45
C SER A 308 -1.31 18.49 -9.58
N PHE A 309 -1.32 17.51 -10.49
CA PHE A 309 -2.42 16.57 -10.60
C PHE A 309 -2.52 15.64 -9.38
N GLU A 310 -1.38 15.23 -8.82
CA GLU A 310 -1.29 14.45 -7.58
C GLU A 310 -1.89 15.25 -6.42
N ASP A 311 -1.44 16.50 -6.25
CA ASP A 311 -1.97 17.41 -5.23
C ASP A 311 -3.48 17.60 -5.38
N LEU A 312 -4.00 17.73 -6.61
CA LEU A 312 -5.43 17.89 -6.83
C LEU A 312 -6.20 16.69 -6.27
N ARG A 313 -5.71 15.46 -6.47
CA ARG A 313 -6.32 14.28 -5.86
C ARG A 313 -6.30 14.37 -4.35
N GLU A 314 -5.13 14.68 -3.78
CA GLU A 314 -4.95 14.76 -2.34
C GLU A 314 -5.89 15.80 -1.71
N ARG A 315 -5.96 17.01 -2.27
CA ARG A 315 -6.82 18.08 -1.75
C ARG A 315 -8.31 17.74 -1.83
N VAL A 316 -8.75 17.08 -2.90
CA VAL A 316 -10.14 16.64 -3.04
C VAL A 316 -10.51 15.65 -1.92
N VAL A 317 -9.61 14.76 -1.51
CA VAL A 317 -9.85 13.81 -0.40
C VAL A 317 -9.67 14.47 0.98
N GLU A 318 -8.68 15.37 1.11
CA GLU A 318 -8.30 16.00 2.38
C GLU A 318 -9.32 17.04 2.87
N VAL A 319 -9.79 17.92 1.97
CA VAL A 319 -10.73 19.01 2.31
C VAL A 319 -11.98 18.52 3.08
N PRO A 320 -12.69 17.46 2.65
CA PRO A 320 -13.85 16.95 3.38
C PRO A 320 -13.50 16.21 4.67
N ALA A 321 -12.24 15.81 4.87
CA ALA A 321 -11.78 15.13 6.07
C ALA A 321 -11.57 16.08 7.27
N PHE A 322 -11.38 17.38 7.03
CA PHE A 322 -11.08 18.37 8.09
C PHE A 322 -12.18 18.48 9.17
N GLY A 323 -13.43 18.11 8.85
CA GLY A 323 -14.55 18.06 9.79
C GLY A 323 -14.90 16.67 10.33
N VAL A 324 -14.16 15.63 9.91
CA VAL A 324 -14.43 14.23 10.27
C VAL A 324 -13.41 13.79 11.30
N ASN A 325 -13.85 13.22 12.42
CA ASN A 325 -12.94 12.63 13.38
C ASN A 325 -12.52 11.24 12.87
N LEU A 326 -11.38 11.22 12.19
CA LEU A 326 -10.75 10.05 11.59
C LEU A 326 -9.62 9.54 12.50
N GLN A 327 -9.70 8.27 12.90
CA GLN A 327 -8.62 7.55 13.58
C GLN A 327 -8.08 6.48 12.64
N ARG A 328 -6.77 6.47 12.38
CA ARG A 328 -6.08 5.39 11.66
C ARG A 328 -5.48 4.43 12.66
N PHE A 329 -5.73 3.12 12.49
CA PHE A 329 -5.10 2.09 13.29
C PHE A 329 -3.77 1.70 12.64
N LYS A 330 -2.67 1.78 13.40
CA LYS A 330 -1.35 1.32 12.94
C LYS A 330 -1.03 -0.10 13.38
N GLY A 331 -1.67 -0.57 14.44
CA GLY A 331 -1.55 -1.93 14.94
C GLY A 331 -2.75 -2.35 15.77
N LEU A 332 -2.90 -3.65 15.96
CA LEU A 332 -3.98 -4.28 16.72
C LEU A 332 -3.99 -3.84 18.19
N GLY A 333 -2.82 -3.49 18.74
CA GLY A 333 -2.68 -3.01 20.11
C GLY A 333 -3.27 -1.61 20.37
N GLU A 334 -3.62 -0.86 19.32
CA GLU A 334 -4.28 0.45 19.46
C GLU A 334 -5.80 0.32 19.67
N MET A 335 -6.36 -0.87 19.39
CA MET A 335 -7.77 -1.16 19.62
C MET A 335 -8.00 -1.60 21.05
N ASN A 336 -9.05 -1.08 21.68
CA ASN A 336 -9.51 -1.61 22.95
C ASN A 336 -10.16 -3.01 22.75
N PRO A 337 -10.36 -3.81 23.81
CA PRO A 337 -10.91 -5.17 23.69
C PRO A 337 -12.26 -5.26 22.97
N ASP A 338 -13.15 -4.30 23.18
CA ASP A 338 -14.49 -4.29 22.58
C ASP A 338 -14.41 -3.99 21.08
N GLN A 339 -13.56 -3.03 20.69
CA GLN A 339 -13.29 -2.70 19.29
C GLN A 339 -12.66 -3.88 18.55
N LEU A 340 -11.66 -4.52 19.15
CA LEU A 340 -11.00 -5.68 18.55
C LEU A 340 -12.00 -6.84 18.38
N ARG A 341 -12.87 -7.05 19.37
CA ARG A 341 -13.96 -8.03 19.29
C ARG A 341 -14.88 -7.72 18.12
N GLU A 342 -15.48 -6.53 18.11
CA GLU A 342 -16.48 -6.11 17.13
C GLU A 342 -15.93 -6.12 15.71
N THR A 343 -14.67 -5.74 15.51
CA THR A 343 -14.13 -5.55 14.16
C THR A 343 -13.43 -6.78 13.61
N THR A 344 -12.78 -7.57 14.47
CA THR A 344 -11.79 -8.56 14.01
C THR A 344 -12.08 -9.98 14.51
N MET A 345 -12.81 -10.14 15.62
CA MET A 345 -13.04 -11.46 16.24
C MET A 345 -14.47 -11.97 16.12
N ASP A 346 -15.48 -11.09 16.11
CA ASP A 346 -16.89 -11.48 16.07
C ASP A 346 -17.25 -12.12 14.73
N PRO A 347 -17.75 -13.37 14.70
CA PRO A 347 -18.16 -14.05 13.47
C PRO A 347 -19.19 -13.31 12.61
N ALA A 348 -19.98 -12.40 13.19
CA ALA A 348 -21.01 -11.66 12.47
C ALA A 348 -20.49 -10.47 11.65
N SER A 349 -19.34 -9.92 12.01
CA SER A 349 -18.81 -8.66 11.45
C SER A 349 -17.39 -8.76 10.91
N ARG A 350 -16.60 -9.74 11.35
CA ARG A 350 -15.20 -9.89 10.93
C ARG A 350 -15.06 -10.27 9.46
N THR A 351 -13.98 -9.80 8.86
CA THR A 351 -13.51 -10.26 7.54
C THR A 351 -12.30 -11.17 7.70
N LEU A 352 -12.38 -12.39 7.15
CA LEU A 352 -11.30 -13.38 7.14
C LEU A 352 -10.94 -13.73 5.70
N GLN A 353 -9.63 -13.82 5.42
CA GLN A 353 -9.12 -14.38 4.17
C GLN A 353 -8.67 -15.82 4.43
N GLN A 354 -9.31 -16.79 3.77
CA GLN A 354 -8.84 -18.17 3.80
C GLN A 354 -7.54 -18.31 3.01
N VAL A 355 -6.57 -19.04 3.56
CA VAL A 355 -5.26 -19.24 2.92
C VAL A 355 -5.35 -20.44 1.99
N SER A 356 -4.99 -20.25 0.71
CA SER A 356 -4.86 -21.35 -0.24
C SER A 356 -3.46 -21.98 -0.19
N VAL A 357 -3.32 -23.18 -0.75
CA VAL A 357 -2.01 -23.83 -0.92
C VAL A 357 -1.09 -22.99 -1.80
N ASP A 358 -1.64 -22.30 -2.80
CA ASP A 358 -0.87 -21.42 -3.69
C ASP A 358 -0.36 -20.18 -2.96
N ASP A 359 -1.18 -19.58 -2.08
CA ASP A 359 -0.76 -18.47 -1.22
C ASP A 359 0.39 -18.89 -0.30
N ALA A 360 0.25 -20.06 0.33
CA ALA A 360 1.24 -20.59 1.25
C ALA A 360 2.55 -20.96 0.53
N ALA A 361 2.46 -21.57 -0.65
CA ALA A 361 3.62 -21.85 -1.51
C ALA A 361 4.27 -20.56 -2.03
N GLY A 362 3.47 -19.53 -2.34
CA GLY A 362 3.96 -18.20 -2.71
C GLY A 362 4.75 -17.54 -1.56
N ALA A 363 4.21 -17.59 -0.35
CA ALA A 363 4.89 -17.13 0.85
C ALA A 363 6.21 -17.88 1.08
N ASP A 364 6.23 -19.21 0.93
CA ASP A 364 7.44 -20.03 1.04
C ASP A 364 8.50 -19.68 -0.02
N ARG A 365 8.10 -19.46 -1.28
CA ARG A 365 9.01 -19.03 -2.35
C ARG A 365 9.62 -17.65 -2.07
N LEU A 366 8.78 -16.67 -1.74
CA LEU A 366 9.23 -15.32 -1.36
C LEU A 366 10.18 -15.38 -0.17
N PHE A 367 9.86 -16.21 0.82
CA PHE A 367 10.67 -16.37 2.01
C PHE A 367 12.00 -17.06 1.71
N THR A 368 12.02 -18.11 0.89
CA THR A 368 13.25 -18.78 0.45
C THR A 368 14.16 -17.82 -0.32
N MET A 369 13.60 -17.02 -1.21
CA MET A 369 14.34 -16.01 -1.99
C MET A 369 14.90 -14.90 -1.10
N LEU A 370 14.07 -14.33 -0.22
CA LEU A 370 14.45 -13.19 0.62
C LEU A 370 15.29 -13.60 1.82
N MET A 371 15.09 -14.78 2.38
CA MET A 371 15.64 -15.16 3.67
C MET A 371 16.51 -16.40 3.64
N GLY A 372 16.70 -17.04 2.47
CA GLY A 372 17.62 -18.16 2.27
C GLY A 372 19.10 -17.76 2.25
N ASP A 373 19.96 -18.74 1.95
CA ASP A 373 21.41 -18.57 1.98
C ASP A 373 21.98 -17.98 0.68
N LYS A 374 21.20 -18.00 -0.42
CA LYS A 374 21.61 -17.45 -1.71
C LYS A 374 21.46 -15.93 -1.72
N VAL A 375 22.55 -15.23 -2.01
CA VAL A 375 22.61 -13.76 -2.02
C VAL A 375 22.10 -13.18 -3.34
N GLU A 376 22.45 -13.77 -4.48
CA GLU A 376 22.07 -13.29 -5.81
C GLU A 376 20.56 -13.10 -6.01
N PRO A 377 19.69 -14.09 -5.74
CA PRO A 377 18.24 -13.93 -5.93
C PRO A 377 17.64 -12.84 -5.03
N ARG A 378 18.19 -12.68 -3.81
CA ARG A 378 17.80 -11.59 -2.91
C ARG A 378 18.22 -10.24 -3.49
N ARG A 379 19.44 -10.13 -4.02
CA ARG A 379 19.98 -8.90 -4.58
C ARG A 379 19.18 -8.46 -5.80
N GLU A 380 18.91 -9.38 -6.73
CA GLU A 380 18.06 -9.14 -7.91
C GLU A 380 16.67 -8.68 -7.51
N PHE A 381 16.01 -9.38 -6.57
CA PHE A 381 14.69 -8.98 -6.09
C PHE A 381 14.69 -7.60 -5.43
N ILE A 382 15.68 -7.28 -4.59
CA ILE A 382 15.81 -5.95 -3.98
C ILE A 382 16.07 -4.90 -5.06
N GLU A 383 16.94 -5.15 -6.04
CA GLU A 383 17.24 -4.21 -7.12
C GLU A 383 16.03 -3.96 -8.03
N GLU A 384 15.23 -4.99 -8.32
CA GLU A 384 13.99 -4.90 -9.10
C GLU A 384 12.87 -4.18 -8.33
N ASN A 385 12.70 -4.48 -7.04
CA ASN A 385 11.60 -3.93 -6.23
C ASN A 385 11.95 -2.60 -5.54
N ALA A 386 13.23 -2.28 -5.35
CA ALA A 386 13.67 -0.99 -4.80
C ALA A 386 13.31 0.18 -5.73
N ARG A 387 13.16 -0.06 -7.04
CA ARG A 387 12.68 0.95 -7.99
C ARG A 387 11.21 1.34 -7.77
N THR A 388 10.42 0.47 -7.13
CA THR A 388 9.03 0.72 -6.70
C THR A 388 8.90 1.16 -5.24
N ALA A 389 9.97 1.01 -4.44
CA ALA A 389 9.99 1.36 -3.02
C ALA A 389 10.71 2.70 -2.78
N THR A 390 10.24 3.78 -3.43
CA THR A 390 10.45 5.12 -2.87
C THR A 390 9.50 5.27 -1.70
N VAL A 391 10.09 5.12 -0.52
CA VAL A 391 9.48 5.14 0.80
C VAL A 391 8.86 6.52 1.07
N ASP A 392 7.56 6.54 1.39
CA ASP A 392 6.95 7.57 2.23
C ASP A 392 7.77 7.67 3.53
N VAL A 393 8.60 8.71 3.64
CA VAL A 393 9.22 9.14 4.90
C VAL A 393 8.34 10.20 5.53
#